data_AF-D8P2Y7-F1
#
_entry.id   AF-D8P2Y7-F1
#
_cell.length_a   1.000
_cell.length_b   1.000
_cell.length_c   1.000
_cell.angle_alpha   90.00
_cell.angle_beta   90.00
_cell.angle_gamma   90.00
#
_symmetry.space_group_name_H-M   'P 1'
#
loop_
_entity.id
_entity.type
_entity.pdbx_description
1 polymer ?
#
loop_
_entity_poly.entity_id
_entity_poly.type
_entity_poly.pdbx_seq_one_letter_code
_entity_poly.pdbx_strand_id
1 'polypeptide(L)'
;MLTLLNMIGKSFEELAALFFCEVSDDDDYYDVLACNLAQAHRKQLLPMLDCLSPKRLRAAICGLGLAGVVESEAVILGYLLHTEPLVVAAAIDALRRIGYVDWSGVEPCLHHSSPYVRGAALRFAKAGLRGGALAILREALNDQDAVVRQNALDEMEGLTTASDLEWIMPFLRDESAEVRAAAASLIEAIKR
;
A
#
# COMPACT_ATOMS: atom_id res chain seq x y z
N MET A 1 -2.92 19.63 13.40
CA MET A 1 -4.18 19.85 14.14
C MET A 1 -5.32 19.74 13.15
N LEU A 2 -5.63 18.52 12.73
CA LEU A 2 -6.74 18.23 11.82
C LEU A 2 -8.04 18.40 12.61
N THR A 3 -8.72 19.52 12.36
CA THR A 3 -10.11 19.74 12.77
C THR A 3 -10.91 18.51 12.34
N LEU A 4 -11.69 17.92 13.26
CA LEU A 4 -12.65 16.85 12.97
C LEU A 4 -13.61 17.33 11.88
N LEU A 5 -13.25 17.13 10.61
CA LEU A 5 -14.14 17.28 9.48
C LEU A 5 -15.18 16.17 9.62
N ASN A 6 -16.36 16.52 10.09
CA ASN A 6 -17.49 15.60 10.06
C ASN A 6 -17.85 15.37 8.58
N MET A 7 -17.47 14.22 8.06
CA MET A 7 -17.77 13.81 6.68
C MET A 7 -19.05 12.98 6.58
N ILE A 8 -19.62 12.58 7.71
CA ILE A 8 -20.82 11.74 7.75
C ILE A 8 -21.99 12.55 7.21
N GLY A 9 -22.64 12.02 6.18
CA GLY A 9 -23.84 12.60 5.57
C GLY A 9 -23.58 13.74 4.58
N LYS A 10 -22.32 14.02 4.23
CA LYS A 10 -22.02 15.02 3.20
C LYS A 10 -22.48 14.58 1.81
N SER A 11 -23.00 15.53 1.04
CA SER A 11 -23.35 15.31 -0.36
C SER A 11 -22.09 15.07 -1.21
N PHE A 12 -22.29 14.59 -2.43
CA PHE A 12 -21.19 14.45 -3.39
C PHE A 12 -20.52 15.81 -3.65
N GLU A 13 -21.31 16.87 -3.85
CA GLU A 13 -20.84 18.22 -4.13
C GLU A 13 -20.00 18.77 -2.99
N GLU A 14 -20.39 18.53 -1.74
CA GLU A 14 -19.62 18.95 -0.57
C GLU A 14 -18.27 18.22 -0.47
N LEU A 15 -18.26 16.90 -0.66
CA LEU A 15 -17.04 16.11 -0.61
C LEU A 15 -16.12 16.41 -1.79
N ALA A 16 -16.69 16.61 -2.99
CA ALA A 16 -15.95 17.00 -4.18
C ALA A 16 -15.34 18.40 -3.99
N ALA A 17 -16.09 19.38 -3.49
CA ALA A 17 -15.56 20.72 -3.24
C ALA A 17 -14.35 20.70 -2.28
N LEU A 18 -14.42 19.88 -1.23
CA LEU A 18 -13.29 19.66 -0.33
C LEU A 18 -12.14 18.94 -1.04
N PHE A 19 -12.42 17.88 -1.78
CA PHE A 19 -11.41 17.08 -2.46
C PHE A 19 -10.62 17.88 -3.51
N PHE A 20 -11.27 18.85 -4.17
CA PHE A 20 -10.62 19.75 -5.13
C PHE A 20 -10.05 21.02 -4.50
N CYS A 21 -10.18 21.20 -3.18
CA CYS A 21 -9.47 22.24 -2.47
C CYS A 21 -7.96 21.95 -2.49
N GLU A 22 -7.16 22.96 -2.77
CA GLU A 22 -5.70 22.89 -2.63
C GLU A 22 -5.35 23.10 -1.16
N VAL A 23 -4.82 22.06 -0.53
CA VAL A 23 -4.34 22.10 0.85
C VAL A 23 -2.84 21.80 0.81
N SER A 24 -2.04 22.70 1.35
CA SER A 24 -0.60 22.51 1.46
C SER A 24 -0.30 21.50 2.57
N ASP A 25 0.53 20.51 2.25
CA ASP A 25 1.24 19.65 3.20
C ASP A 25 0.40 18.73 4.08
N ASP A 26 -0.76 18.28 3.60
CA ASP A 26 -1.56 17.24 4.27
C ASP A 26 -2.02 16.19 3.24
N ASP A 27 -1.21 15.14 3.05
CA ASP A 27 -1.58 14.05 2.15
C ASP A 27 -2.72 13.19 2.74
N ASP A 28 -2.84 13.12 4.07
CA ASP A 28 -3.90 12.41 4.79
C ASP A 28 -5.27 13.07 4.52
N TYR A 29 -5.30 14.38 4.33
CA TYR A 29 -6.50 15.13 3.93
C TYR A 29 -7.19 14.52 2.70
N TYR A 30 -6.41 14.24 1.65
CA TYR A 30 -6.96 13.68 0.41
C TYR A 30 -7.39 12.24 0.59
N ASP A 31 -6.65 11.43 1.36
CA ASP A 31 -7.00 10.02 1.60
C ASP A 31 -8.34 9.88 2.32
N VAL A 32 -8.57 10.71 3.33
CA VAL A 32 -9.78 10.75 4.14
C VAL A 32 -11.01 11.10 3.26
N LEU A 33 -10.88 12.11 2.40
CA LEU A 33 -11.94 12.51 1.46
C LEU A 33 -12.18 11.46 0.35
N ALA A 34 -11.10 10.92 -0.21
CA ALA A 34 -11.17 9.90 -1.25
C ALA A 34 -11.88 8.64 -0.75
N CYS A 35 -11.61 8.20 0.48
CA CYS A 35 -12.29 7.05 1.08
C CYS A 35 -13.80 7.29 1.21
N ASN A 36 -14.22 8.49 1.63
CA ASN A 36 -15.64 8.83 1.74
C ASN A 36 -16.33 8.94 0.37
N LEU A 37 -15.65 9.54 -0.62
CA LEU A 37 -16.13 9.57 -2.00
C LEU A 37 -16.25 8.16 -2.59
N ALA A 38 -15.27 7.28 -2.35
CA ALA A 38 -15.30 5.90 -2.80
C ALA A 38 -16.44 5.10 -2.14
N GLN A 39 -16.70 5.32 -0.84
CA GLN A 39 -17.73 4.60 -0.10
C GLN A 39 -19.15 5.06 -0.47
N ALA A 40 -19.39 6.38 -0.53
CA ALA A 40 -20.73 6.94 -0.69
C ALA A 40 -21.08 7.34 -2.13
N HIS A 41 -20.09 7.71 -2.94
CA HIS A 41 -20.28 8.37 -4.25
C HIS A 41 -19.38 7.80 -5.34
N ARG A 42 -19.08 6.50 -5.27
CA ARG A 42 -18.22 5.78 -6.23
C ARG A 42 -18.56 6.08 -7.69
N LYS A 43 -19.84 6.02 -8.04
CA LYS A 43 -20.30 6.18 -9.43
C LYS A 43 -19.95 7.56 -9.99
N GLN A 44 -19.86 8.57 -9.13
CA GLN A 44 -19.45 9.93 -9.48
C GLN A 44 -17.92 10.11 -9.41
N LEU A 45 -17.23 9.39 -8.52
CA LEU A 45 -15.76 9.41 -8.41
C LEU A 45 -15.09 8.77 -9.64
N LEU A 46 -15.56 7.61 -10.10
CA LEU A 46 -14.88 6.83 -11.14
C LEU A 46 -14.61 7.60 -12.45
N PRO A 47 -15.57 8.36 -13.02
CA PRO A 47 -15.32 9.13 -14.24
C PRO A 47 -14.31 10.27 -14.08
N MET A 48 -13.94 10.62 -12.84
CA MET A 48 -13.05 11.76 -12.56
C MET A 48 -11.59 11.33 -12.42
N LEU A 49 -11.29 10.03 -12.28
CA LEU A 49 -9.94 9.57 -11.94
C LEU A 49 -8.87 10.08 -12.93
N ASP A 50 -9.18 10.06 -14.22
CA ASP A 50 -8.23 10.44 -15.28
C ASP A 50 -7.89 11.94 -15.32
N CYS A 51 -8.66 12.80 -14.64
CA CYS A 51 -8.40 14.23 -14.55
C CYS A 51 -7.83 14.68 -13.19
N LEU A 52 -7.58 13.74 -12.27
CA LEU A 52 -7.00 14.05 -10.96
C LEU A 52 -5.49 14.32 -11.07
N SER A 53 -5.00 15.20 -10.21
CA SER A 53 -3.56 15.33 -9.97
C SER A 53 -2.99 14.02 -9.40
N PRO A 54 -1.69 13.72 -9.55
CA PRO A 54 -1.09 12.50 -9.01
C PRO A 54 -1.41 12.23 -7.54
N LYS A 55 -1.40 13.28 -6.70
CA LYS A 55 -1.75 13.18 -5.27
C LYS A 55 -3.20 12.75 -5.04
N ARG A 56 -4.14 13.38 -5.73
CA ARG A 56 -5.57 13.05 -5.65
C ARG A 56 -5.87 11.70 -6.27
N LEU A 57 -5.21 11.36 -7.37
CA LEU A 57 -5.36 10.05 -8.01
C LEU A 57 -4.89 8.94 -7.06
N ARG A 58 -3.70 9.07 -6.48
CA ARG A 58 -3.19 8.15 -5.44
C ARG A 58 -4.23 7.97 -4.32
N ALA A 59 -4.75 9.09 -3.79
CA ALA A 59 -5.74 9.06 -2.73
C ALA A 59 -7.05 8.37 -3.16
N ALA A 60 -7.55 8.67 -4.36
CA ALA A 60 -8.76 8.06 -4.93
C ALA A 60 -8.62 6.53 -5.06
N ILE A 61 -7.49 6.05 -5.62
CA ILE A 61 -7.21 4.63 -5.73
C ILE A 61 -7.08 3.97 -4.34
N CYS A 62 -6.38 4.60 -3.42
CA CYS A 62 -6.30 4.15 -2.02
C CYS A 62 -7.68 4.04 -1.38
N GLY A 63 -8.53 5.06 -1.58
CA GLY A 63 -9.90 5.13 -1.08
C GLY A 63 -10.80 4.03 -1.62
N LEU A 64 -10.70 3.70 -2.91
CA LEU A 64 -11.43 2.56 -3.50
C LEU A 64 -11.06 1.23 -2.83
N GLY A 65 -9.76 1.04 -2.54
CA GLY A 65 -9.27 -0.11 -1.79
C GLY A 65 -9.75 -0.16 -0.34
N LEU A 66 -9.64 0.96 0.39
CA LEU A 66 -10.04 1.07 1.80
C LEU A 66 -11.56 0.90 2.00
N ALA A 67 -12.36 1.39 1.05
CA ALA A 67 -13.80 1.21 1.06
C ALA A 67 -14.23 -0.23 0.70
N GLY A 68 -13.29 -1.12 0.34
CA GLY A 68 -13.57 -2.53 0.04
C GLY A 68 -14.39 -2.72 -1.23
N VAL A 69 -14.24 -1.80 -2.19
CA VAL A 69 -15.08 -1.75 -3.39
C VAL A 69 -14.56 -2.72 -4.45
N VAL A 70 -14.97 -3.99 -4.35
CA VAL A 70 -14.55 -5.06 -5.27
C VAL A 70 -14.89 -4.73 -6.73
N GLU A 71 -16.00 -4.04 -7.00
CA GLU A 71 -16.40 -3.67 -8.37
C GLU A 71 -15.45 -2.66 -9.03
N SER A 72 -14.49 -2.10 -8.29
CA SER A 72 -13.45 -1.22 -8.84
C SER A 72 -12.20 -1.97 -9.28
N GLU A 73 -12.16 -3.30 -9.20
CA GLU A 73 -11.02 -4.11 -9.61
C GLU A 73 -10.50 -3.74 -11.00
N ALA A 74 -11.36 -3.76 -12.01
CA ALA A 74 -10.97 -3.51 -13.41
C ALA A 74 -10.36 -2.11 -13.62
N VAL A 75 -10.89 -1.09 -12.93
CA VAL A 75 -10.34 0.26 -13.03
C VAL A 75 -9.01 0.39 -12.28
N ILE A 76 -8.87 -0.25 -11.11
CA ILE A 76 -7.63 -0.23 -10.33
C ILE A 76 -6.50 -0.95 -11.09
N LEU A 77 -6.80 -2.07 -11.76
CA LEU A 77 -5.84 -2.80 -12.59
C LEU A 77 -5.21 -1.91 -13.68
N GLY A 78 -5.99 -0.96 -14.22
CA GLY A 78 -5.49 0.01 -15.22
C GLY A 78 -4.35 0.89 -14.71
N TYR A 79 -4.21 1.05 -13.39
CA TYR A 79 -3.19 1.91 -12.77
C TYR A 79 -1.91 1.17 -12.37
N LEU A 80 -1.80 -0.14 -12.60
CA LEU A 80 -0.55 -0.89 -12.36
C LEU A 80 0.60 -0.45 -13.28
N LEU A 81 0.29 0.15 -14.43
CA LEU A 81 1.26 0.65 -15.41
C LEU A 81 1.37 2.17 -15.42
N HIS A 82 0.86 2.84 -14.39
CA HIS A 82 0.88 4.30 -14.30
C HIS A 82 2.32 4.84 -14.16
N THR A 83 2.59 6.04 -14.69
CA THR A 83 3.94 6.63 -14.66
C THR A 83 4.36 7.09 -13.27
N GLU A 84 3.39 7.52 -12.44
CA GLU A 84 3.62 7.97 -11.08
C GLU A 84 3.74 6.79 -10.10
N PRO A 85 4.90 6.56 -9.46
CA PRO A 85 5.12 5.36 -8.66
C PRO A 85 4.19 5.22 -7.45
N LEU A 86 3.79 6.34 -6.83
CA LEU A 86 2.87 6.29 -5.70
C LEU A 86 1.46 5.87 -6.12
N VAL A 87 1.05 6.16 -7.36
CA VAL A 87 -0.22 5.68 -7.92
C VAL A 87 -0.15 4.17 -8.15
N VAL A 88 0.96 3.66 -8.68
CA VAL A 88 1.19 2.21 -8.86
C VAL A 88 1.17 1.48 -7.51
N ALA A 89 1.90 1.99 -6.51
CA ALA A 89 1.90 1.39 -5.17
C ALA A 89 0.49 1.39 -4.54
N ALA A 90 -0.25 2.50 -4.68
CA ALA A 90 -1.64 2.58 -4.21
C ALA A 90 -2.56 1.58 -4.94
N ALA A 91 -2.38 1.37 -6.24
CA ALA A 91 -3.14 0.38 -7.00
C ALA A 91 -2.88 -1.04 -6.49
N ILE A 92 -1.63 -1.43 -6.27
CA ILE A 92 -1.27 -2.75 -5.73
C ILE A 92 -1.89 -2.95 -4.33
N ASP A 93 -1.77 -1.97 -3.44
CA ASP A 93 -2.38 -2.05 -2.11
C ASP A 93 -3.92 -2.08 -2.15
N ALA A 94 -4.52 -1.34 -3.08
CA ALA A 94 -5.98 -1.34 -3.25
C ALA A 94 -6.48 -2.70 -3.75
N LEU A 95 -5.81 -3.31 -4.74
CA LEU A 95 -6.09 -4.66 -5.22
C LEU A 95 -6.01 -5.69 -4.09
N ARG A 96 -4.93 -5.64 -3.29
CA ARG A 96 -4.78 -6.49 -2.11
C ARG A 96 -5.95 -6.33 -1.14
N ARG A 97 -6.39 -5.10 -0.86
CA ARG A 97 -7.48 -4.80 0.09
C ARG A 97 -8.84 -5.28 -0.40
N ILE A 98 -9.10 -5.24 -1.71
CA ILE A 98 -10.34 -5.78 -2.29
C ILE A 98 -10.30 -7.30 -2.52
N GLY A 99 -9.21 -7.96 -2.13
CA GLY A 99 -9.08 -9.41 -2.23
C GLY A 99 -8.70 -9.93 -3.61
N TYR A 100 -8.13 -9.10 -4.48
CA TYR A 100 -7.54 -9.54 -5.73
C TYR A 100 -6.29 -10.39 -5.45
N VAL A 101 -6.15 -11.52 -6.13
CA VAL A 101 -5.11 -12.54 -5.82
C VAL A 101 -4.23 -12.91 -7.01
N ASP A 102 -4.50 -12.39 -8.20
CA ASP A 102 -3.67 -12.71 -9.37
C ASP A 102 -2.32 -11.99 -9.27
N TRP A 103 -1.28 -12.80 -9.13
CA TRP A 103 0.09 -12.36 -8.94
C TRP A 103 0.75 -11.87 -10.23
N SER A 104 0.29 -12.33 -11.39
CA SER A 104 1.00 -12.13 -12.66
C SER A 104 1.18 -10.65 -13.04
N GLY A 105 0.21 -9.80 -12.71
CA GLY A 105 0.29 -8.35 -12.91
C GLY A 105 1.15 -7.61 -11.89
N VAL A 106 1.37 -8.20 -10.71
CA VAL A 106 2.10 -7.57 -9.60
C VAL A 106 3.55 -8.02 -9.53
N GLU A 107 3.85 -9.25 -9.96
CA GLU A 107 5.21 -9.83 -9.94
C GLU A 107 6.29 -8.90 -10.52
N PRO A 108 6.11 -8.26 -11.70
CA PRO A 108 7.12 -7.37 -12.26
C PRO A 108 7.43 -6.16 -11.38
N CYS A 109 6.51 -5.77 -10.48
CA CYS A 109 6.66 -4.64 -9.58
C CYS A 109 7.72 -4.88 -8.48
N LEU A 110 8.16 -6.13 -8.27
CA LEU A 110 9.29 -6.46 -7.41
C LEU A 110 10.61 -5.86 -7.91
N HIS A 111 10.71 -5.52 -9.20
CA HIS A 111 11.90 -4.91 -9.80
C HIS A 111 11.69 -3.44 -10.19
N HIS A 112 10.61 -2.82 -9.70
CA HIS A 112 10.32 -1.43 -10.00
C HIS A 112 11.39 -0.48 -9.41
N SER A 113 11.68 0.64 -10.08
CA SER A 113 12.69 1.61 -9.65
C SER A 113 12.38 2.24 -8.28
N SER A 114 11.10 2.53 -8.03
CA SER A 114 10.61 3.04 -6.75
C SER A 114 10.54 1.96 -5.67
N PRO A 115 11.14 2.18 -4.48
CA PRO A 115 11.06 1.26 -3.35
C PRO A 115 9.63 1.10 -2.81
N TYR A 116 8.78 2.12 -2.95
CA TYR A 116 7.39 2.06 -2.51
C TYR A 116 6.56 1.07 -3.32
N VAL A 117 6.85 0.95 -4.62
CA VAL A 117 6.19 -0.03 -5.50
C VAL A 117 6.67 -1.44 -5.17
N ARG A 118 7.99 -1.62 -4.97
CA ARG A 118 8.55 -2.90 -4.53
C ARG A 118 7.93 -3.34 -3.20
N GLY A 119 7.85 -2.44 -2.21
CA GLY A 119 7.19 -2.70 -0.93
C GLY A 119 5.72 -3.08 -1.06
N ALA A 120 4.95 -2.40 -1.93
CA ALA A 120 3.55 -2.77 -2.18
C ALA A 120 3.42 -4.19 -2.76
N ALA A 121 4.32 -4.58 -3.68
CA ALA A 121 4.36 -5.94 -4.22
C ALA A 121 4.68 -6.98 -3.14
N LEU A 122 5.56 -6.70 -2.17
CA LEU A 122 5.84 -7.60 -1.04
C LEU A 122 4.59 -7.82 -0.16
N ARG A 123 3.86 -6.75 0.16
CA ARG A 123 2.59 -6.85 0.90
C ARG A 123 1.55 -7.66 0.14
N PHE A 124 1.48 -7.49 -1.18
CA PHE A 124 0.59 -8.27 -2.03
C PHE A 124 0.97 -9.75 -2.05
N ALA A 125 2.27 -10.06 -2.20
CA ALA A 125 2.79 -11.42 -2.16
C ALA A 125 2.42 -12.13 -0.84
N LYS A 126 2.62 -11.47 0.30
CA LYS A 126 2.24 -11.99 1.63
C LYS A 126 0.74 -12.36 1.71
N ALA A 127 -0.13 -11.52 1.16
CA ALA A 127 -1.56 -11.76 1.19
C ALA A 127 -2.01 -12.90 0.26
N GLY A 128 -1.42 -13.01 -0.93
CA GLY A 128 -1.90 -13.93 -1.98
C GLY A 128 -1.15 -15.26 -2.10
N LEU A 129 0.15 -15.30 -1.78
CA LEU A 129 1.03 -16.42 -2.16
C LEU A 129 1.29 -17.45 -1.04
N ARG A 130 0.72 -17.25 0.16
CA ARG A 130 0.91 -18.15 1.31
C ARG A 130 2.41 -18.47 1.53
N GLY A 131 2.78 -19.76 1.55
CA GLY A 131 4.17 -20.21 1.74
C GLY A 131 5.14 -19.79 0.64
N GLY A 132 4.65 -19.39 -0.54
CA GLY A 132 5.48 -18.84 -1.62
C GLY A 132 6.03 -17.44 -1.32
N ALA A 133 5.37 -16.69 -0.41
CA ALA A 133 5.78 -15.33 -0.07
C ALA A 133 7.13 -15.29 0.66
N LEU A 134 7.47 -16.30 1.47
CA LEU A 134 8.69 -16.28 2.27
C LEU A 134 9.96 -16.21 1.42
N ALA A 135 9.98 -16.90 0.27
CA ALA A 135 11.12 -16.85 -0.65
C ALA A 135 11.32 -15.44 -1.23
N ILE A 136 10.23 -14.80 -1.66
CA ILE A 136 10.23 -13.44 -2.20
C ILE A 136 10.67 -12.42 -1.13
N LEU A 137 10.13 -12.54 0.08
CA LEU A 137 10.49 -11.66 1.20
C LEU A 137 11.96 -11.82 1.58
N ARG A 138 12.47 -13.06 1.58
CA ARG A 138 13.89 -13.33 1.87
C ARG A 138 14.82 -12.74 0.83
N GLU A 139 14.44 -12.77 -0.44
CA GLU A 139 15.22 -12.11 -1.50
C GLU A 139 15.28 -10.60 -1.28
N ALA A 140 14.13 -9.98 -0.95
CA ALA A 140 13.99 -8.54 -0.73
C ALA A 140 14.81 -8.00 0.47
N LEU A 141 15.27 -8.85 1.38
CA LEU A 141 16.22 -8.47 2.43
C LEU A 141 17.58 -8.00 1.88
N ASN A 142 17.91 -8.32 0.62
CA ASN A 142 19.14 -7.87 -0.05
C ASN A 142 18.94 -6.58 -0.87
N ASP A 143 17.75 -5.97 -0.80
CA ASP A 143 17.46 -4.74 -1.54
C ASP A 143 18.34 -3.59 -1.02
N GLN A 144 18.77 -2.72 -1.95
CA GLN A 144 19.61 -1.57 -1.63
C GLN A 144 18.85 -0.53 -0.81
N ASP A 145 17.52 -0.47 -0.96
CA ASP A 145 16.69 0.50 -0.27
C ASP A 145 16.17 -0.07 1.06
N ALA A 146 16.41 0.70 2.14
CA ALA A 146 16.00 0.33 3.49
C ALA A 146 14.47 0.15 3.63
N VAL A 147 13.65 0.90 2.87
CA VAL A 147 12.19 0.75 2.90
C VAL A 147 11.78 -0.65 2.45
N VAL A 148 12.47 -1.21 1.45
CA VAL A 148 12.16 -2.55 0.94
C VAL A 148 12.62 -3.62 1.92
N ARG A 149 13.82 -3.49 2.49
CA ARG A 149 14.32 -4.39 3.55
C ARG A 149 13.41 -4.39 4.77
N GLN A 150 12.91 -3.21 5.17
CA GLN A 150 11.97 -3.08 6.28
C GLN A 150 10.65 -3.78 5.96
N ASN A 151 10.05 -3.50 4.80
CA ASN A 151 8.80 -4.17 4.38
C ASN A 151 8.96 -5.70 4.30
N ALA A 152 10.11 -6.18 3.85
CA ALA A 152 10.40 -7.61 3.83
C ALA A 152 10.32 -8.23 5.23
N LEU A 153 10.91 -7.59 6.25
CA LEU A 153 10.85 -8.05 7.63
C LEU A 153 9.44 -7.93 8.23
N ASP A 154 8.75 -6.81 8.01
CA ASP A 154 7.40 -6.57 8.53
C ASP A 154 6.41 -7.63 8.02
N GLU A 155 6.52 -8.02 6.74
CA GLU A 155 5.60 -8.98 6.12
C GLU A 155 5.98 -10.46 6.38
N MET A 156 7.12 -10.74 7.04
CA MET A 156 7.53 -12.09 7.43
C MET A 156 6.79 -12.63 8.66
N GLU A 157 6.11 -11.78 9.43
CA GLU A 157 5.38 -12.20 10.63
C GLU A 157 4.36 -13.31 10.29
N GLY A 158 4.41 -14.41 11.04
CA GLY A 158 3.56 -15.59 10.81
C GLY A 158 3.95 -16.45 9.60
N LEU A 159 5.06 -16.15 8.90
CA LEU A 159 5.67 -17.06 7.92
C LEU A 159 6.95 -17.71 8.43
N THR A 160 7.67 -17.03 9.32
CA THR A 160 8.96 -17.46 9.86
C THR A 160 8.80 -18.19 11.18
N THR A 161 9.78 -19.04 11.49
CA THR A 161 9.85 -19.80 12.74
C THR A 161 11.21 -19.62 13.42
N ALA A 162 11.42 -20.25 14.58
CA ALA A 162 12.70 -20.19 15.29
C ALA A 162 13.91 -20.66 14.46
N SER A 163 13.71 -21.54 13.46
CA SER A 163 14.80 -21.98 12.58
C SER A 163 15.30 -20.88 11.64
N ASP A 164 14.54 -19.81 11.48
CA ASP A 164 14.86 -18.70 10.57
C ASP A 164 15.68 -17.59 11.23
N LEU A 165 15.84 -17.64 12.56
CA LEU A 165 16.54 -16.61 13.32
C LEU A 165 17.98 -16.38 12.85
N GLU A 166 18.67 -17.41 12.37
CA GLU A 166 20.06 -17.31 11.92
C GLU A 166 20.25 -16.24 10.84
N TRP A 167 19.32 -16.15 9.88
CA TRP A 167 19.40 -15.20 8.78
C TRP A 167 18.61 -13.91 9.02
N ILE A 168 17.76 -13.85 10.04
CA ILE A 168 17.04 -12.62 10.46
C ILE A 168 17.90 -11.76 11.41
N MET A 169 18.63 -12.39 12.33
CA MET A 169 19.45 -11.69 13.34
C MET A 169 20.45 -10.66 12.79
N PRO A 170 21.09 -10.85 11.63
CA PRO A 170 21.99 -9.84 11.05
C PRO A 170 21.32 -8.45 10.87
N PHE A 171 20.02 -8.39 10.63
CA PHE A 171 19.27 -7.14 10.42
C PHE A 171 19.09 -6.30 11.68
N LEU A 172 19.38 -6.84 12.87
CA LEU A 172 19.52 -6.05 14.10
C LEU A 172 20.70 -5.05 14.05
N ARG A 173 21.58 -5.19 13.06
CA ARG A 173 22.72 -4.31 12.81
C ARG A 173 22.65 -3.61 11.45
N ASP A 174 21.48 -3.60 10.81
CA ASP A 174 21.26 -2.85 9.58
C ASP A 174 21.57 -1.35 9.78
N GLU A 175 21.99 -0.67 8.72
CA GLU A 175 22.28 0.77 8.73
C GLU A 175 21.04 1.60 9.07
N SER A 176 19.86 1.19 8.59
CA SER A 176 18.60 1.88 8.84
C SER A 176 18.04 1.54 10.23
N ALA A 177 17.58 2.57 10.95
CA ALA A 177 16.94 2.39 12.25
C ALA A 177 15.62 1.64 12.15
N GLU A 178 14.88 1.88 11.07
CA GLU A 178 13.60 1.28 10.76
C GLU A 178 13.77 -0.22 10.48
N VAL A 179 14.79 -0.61 9.71
CA VAL A 179 15.10 -2.03 9.45
C VAL A 179 15.51 -2.75 10.74
N ARG A 180 16.33 -2.11 11.60
CA ARG A 180 16.68 -2.68 12.90
C ARG A 180 15.45 -2.88 13.79
N ALA A 181 14.52 -1.93 13.78
CA ALA A 181 13.27 -2.01 14.54
C ALA A 181 12.37 -3.14 14.02
N ALA A 182 12.20 -3.26 12.70
CA ALA A 182 11.44 -4.35 12.08
C ALA A 182 12.03 -5.72 12.41
N ALA A 183 13.36 -5.86 12.35
CA ALA A 183 14.05 -7.10 12.71
C ALA A 183 13.83 -7.48 14.19
N ALA A 184 13.91 -6.50 15.09
CA ALA A 184 13.65 -6.72 16.52
C ALA A 184 12.21 -7.19 16.77
N SER A 185 11.24 -6.52 16.15
CA SER A 185 9.82 -6.87 16.24
C SER A 185 9.55 -8.29 15.72
N LEU A 186 10.10 -8.64 14.55
CA LEU A 186 9.95 -9.99 13.97
C LEU A 186 10.55 -11.07 14.88
N ILE A 187 11.75 -10.84 15.43
CA ILE A 187 12.39 -11.77 16.36
C ILE A 187 11.56 -11.94 17.64
N GLU A 188 10.95 -10.87 18.14
CA GLU A 188 10.04 -10.94 19.28
C GLU A 188 8.79 -11.77 18.93
N ALA A 189 8.19 -11.54 17.76
CA ALA A 189 7.02 -12.27 17.29
C ALA A 189 7.29 -13.77 17.13
N ILE A 190 8.47 -14.16 16.63
CA ILE A 190 8.89 -15.58 16.49
C ILE A 190 9.00 -16.30 17.85
N LYS A 191 9.28 -15.56 18.93
CA LYS A 191 9.50 -16.12 20.27
C LYS A 191 8.21 -16.28 21.09
N ARG A 192 7.10 -15.70 20.63
CA ARG A 192 5.78 -15.78 21.28
C ARG A 192 5.06 -17.06 20.88
#